data_AF-A0A3C1C894-F1
#
_entry.id   AF-A0A3C1C894-F1
#
_cell.length_a   1.000
_cell.length_b   1.000
_cell.length_c   1.000
_cell.angle_alpha   90.00
_cell.angle_beta   90.00
_cell.angle_gamma   90.00
#
_symmetry.space_group_name_H-M   'P 1'
#
loop_
_entity.id
_entity.type
_entity.pdbx_description
1 polymer ?
#
loop_
_entity_poly.entity_id
_entity_poly.type
_entity_poly.pdbx_seq_one_letter_code
_entity_poly.pdbx_strand_id
1 'polypeptide(L)'
;NQFVITLPLRLAIRRDAPLLDSVSPSRLAEEFYKIIATGKSVEIIQALDRYGLLQYLLPEVHASIHGDKAFKDAFLRDLASLDLVAQAPEGSLLNSVTAAEIIQADKRLISPFLAWFIRQRIKDFAALRDFPKEPATFRHEVFSDIRVFLSPLSLPRVALEEAMEQVLQEEDLLPAPPPKRRKHGQRKKNIKPRTESMHLEVSDAN
;
A
#
# COMPACT_ATOMS: atom_id res chain seq x y z
N ASN A 1 -23.43 -26.75 -9.81
CA ASN A 1 -24.15 -25.74 -10.61
C ASN A 1 -23.20 -24.64 -11.07
N GLN A 2 -22.88 -24.58 -12.36
CA GLN A 2 -22.24 -23.40 -12.95
C GLN A 2 -23.34 -22.46 -13.43
N PHE A 3 -23.48 -21.30 -12.78
CA PHE A 3 -24.32 -20.21 -13.27
C PHE A 3 -23.63 -19.56 -14.47
N VAL A 4 -24.39 -19.28 -15.54
CA VAL A 4 -23.88 -18.62 -16.75
C VAL A 4 -24.65 -17.33 -16.98
N ILE A 5 -23.94 -16.21 -17.16
CA ILE A 5 -24.54 -14.93 -17.53
C ILE A 5 -24.95 -15.01 -19.00
N THR A 6 -26.25 -14.88 -19.28
CA THR A 6 -26.82 -14.93 -20.63
C THR A 6 -26.41 -13.70 -21.45
N LEU A 7 -26.34 -13.82 -22.78
CA LEU A 7 -25.90 -12.71 -23.64
C LEU A 7 -26.72 -11.41 -23.44
N PRO A 8 -28.06 -11.44 -23.34
CA PRO A 8 -28.83 -10.23 -23.06
C PRO A 8 -28.44 -9.56 -21.75
N LEU A 9 -28.19 -10.37 -20.70
CA LEU A 9 -27.75 -9.86 -19.41
C LEU A 9 -26.34 -9.26 -19.48
N ARG A 10 -25.41 -9.86 -20.25
CA ARG A 10 -24.07 -9.29 -20.48
C ARG A 10 -24.14 -7.91 -21.12
N LEU A 11 -25.03 -7.73 -22.10
CA LEU A 11 -25.23 -6.45 -22.78
C LEU A 11 -25.85 -5.42 -21.83
N ALA A 12 -26.84 -5.82 -21.03
CA ALA A 12 -27.43 -4.95 -20.02
C ALA A 12 -26.41 -4.49 -18.98
N ILE A 13 -25.60 -5.41 -18.44
CA ILE A 13 -24.52 -5.08 -17.49
C ILE A 13 -23.56 -4.05 -18.07
N ARG A 14 -23.11 -4.23 -19.32
CA ARG A 14 -22.19 -3.28 -19.97
C ARG A 14 -22.85 -1.93 -20.23
N ARG A 15 -24.11 -1.92 -20.69
CA ARG A 15 -24.88 -0.70 -20.95
C ARG A 15 -25.05 0.12 -19.66
N ASP A 16 -25.33 -0.56 -18.56
CA ASP A 16 -25.70 0.06 -17.29
C ASP A 16 -24.50 0.19 -16.32
N ALA A 17 -23.31 -0.25 -16.72
CA ALA A 17 -22.07 -0.13 -15.94
C ALA A 17 -21.80 1.29 -15.39
N PRO A 18 -22.03 2.39 -16.14
CA PRO A 18 -21.83 3.74 -15.62
C PRO A 18 -22.67 4.09 -14.39
N LEU A 19 -23.75 3.35 -14.11
CA LEU A 19 -24.56 3.57 -12.91
C LEU A 19 -23.77 3.33 -11.61
N LEU A 20 -22.64 2.60 -11.68
CA LEU A 20 -21.74 2.40 -10.55
C LEU A 20 -21.13 3.71 -10.02
N ASP A 21 -21.02 4.76 -10.84
CA ASP A 21 -20.50 6.07 -10.39
C ASP A 21 -21.36 6.72 -9.29
N SER A 22 -22.65 6.36 -9.23
CA SER A 22 -23.57 6.84 -8.20
C SER A 22 -23.50 6.05 -6.88
N VAL A 23 -22.79 4.92 -6.87
CA VAL A 23 -22.70 4.04 -5.70
C VAL A 23 -21.69 4.61 -4.70
N SER A 24 -22.02 4.51 -3.41
CA SER A 24 -21.13 5.06 -2.37
C SER A 24 -19.80 4.29 -2.29
N PRO A 25 -18.68 4.99 -2.03
CA PRO A 25 -17.36 4.39 -1.80
C PRO A 25 -17.33 3.24 -0.80
N SER A 26 -18.11 3.34 0.29
CA SER A 26 -18.19 2.29 1.31
C SER A 26 -18.85 1.03 0.78
N ARG A 27 -19.90 1.17 -0.05
CA ARG A 27 -20.57 0.01 -0.65
C ARG A 27 -19.68 -0.69 -1.67
N LEU A 28 -18.93 0.08 -2.47
CA LEU A 28 -17.93 -0.48 -3.37
C LEU A 28 -16.84 -1.23 -2.60
N ALA A 29 -16.37 -0.68 -1.46
CA ALA A 29 -15.41 -1.35 -0.60
C ALA A 29 -15.95 -2.66 -0.02
N GLU A 30 -17.22 -2.70 0.43
CA GLU A 30 -17.86 -3.94 0.90
C GLU A 30 -17.87 -5.04 -0.17
N GLU A 31 -18.24 -4.70 -1.40
CA GLU A 31 -18.24 -5.66 -2.51
C GLU A 31 -16.80 -6.07 -2.89
N PHE A 32 -15.85 -5.13 -2.88
CA PHE A 32 -14.44 -5.43 -3.10
C PHE A 32 -13.89 -6.42 -2.07
N TYR A 33 -14.20 -6.24 -0.77
CA TYR A 33 -13.76 -7.17 0.27
C TYR A 33 -14.31 -8.57 0.07
N LYS A 34 -15.57 -8.68 -0.33
CA LYS A 34 -16.16 -9.97 -0.67
C LYS A 34 -15.37 -10.62 -1.79
N ILE A 35 -15.07 -9.89 -2.86
CA ILE A 35 -14.34 -10.39 -4.03
C ILE A 35 -12.99 -10.99 -3.61
N ILE A 36 -12.15 -10.23 -2.90
CA ILE A 36 -10.80 -10.68 -2.53
C ILE A 36 -10.82 -11.79 -1.46
N ALA A 37 -11.87 -11.89 -0.64
CA ALA A 37 -12.02 -12.95 0.35
C ALA A 37 -12.62 -14.25 -0.22
N THR A 38 -13.15 -14.26 -1.46
CA THR A 38 -13.86 -15.43 -2.01
C THR A 38 -12.97 -16.61 -2.40
N GLY A 39 -11.67 -16.37 -2.62
CA GLY A 39 -10.81 -17.33 -3.29
C GLY A 39 -11.08 -17.51 -4.79
N LYS A 40 -11.78 -16.56 -5.42
CA LYS A 40 -12.03 -16.51 -6.88
C LYS A 40 -11.77 -15.12 -7.46
N SER A 41 -10.92 -14.34 -6.81
CA SER A 41 -10.61 -12.96 -7.17
C SER A 41 -10.09 -12.86 -8.61
N VAL A 42 -9.27 -13.78 -9.10
CA VAL A 42 -8.76 -13.75 -10.48
C VAL A 42 -9.91 -13.82 -11.48
N GLU A 43 -10.81 -14.79 -11.33
CA GLU A 43 -11.96 -14.98 -12.21
C GLU A 43 -12.88 -13.75 -12.17
N ILE A 44 -13.12 -13.21 -10.98
CA ILE A 44 -14.01 -12.07 -10.78
C ILE A 44 -13.41 -10.79 -11.36
N ILE A 45 -12.14 -10.47 -11.10
CA ILE A 45 -11.48 -9.26 -11.64
C ILE A 45 -11.46 -9.31 -13.17
N GLN A 46 -11.16 -10.47 -13.76
CA GLN A 46 -11.22 -10.65 -15.21
C GLN A 46 -12.65 -10.51 -15.76
N ALA A 47 -13.67 -10.96 -15.03
CA ALA A 47 -15.06 -10.77 -15.41
C ALA A 47 -15.47 -9.30 -15.32
N LEU A 48 -15.11 -8.60 -14.25
CA LEU A 48 -15.35 -7.16 -14.07
C LEU A 48 -14.74 -6.35 -15.22
N ASP A 49 -13.50 -6.67 -15.61
CA ASP A 49 -12.82 -6.05 -16.76
C ASP A 49 -13.57 -6.33 -18.06
N ARG A 50 -13.88 -7.61 -18.33
CA ARG A 50 -14.63 -8.04 -19.52
C ARG A 50 -15.99 -7.36 -19.64
N TYR A 51 -16.67 -7.10 -18.53
CA TYR A 51 -17.97 -6.44 -18.50
C TYR A 51 -17.90 -4.92 -18.36
N GLY A 52 -16.71 -4.31 -18.39
CA GLY A 52 -16.55 -2.86 -18.29
C GLY A 52 -16.91 -2.29 -16.92
N LEU A 53 -16.92 -3.13 -15.88
CA LEU A 53 -17.23 -2.73 -14.50
C LEU A 53 -15.96 -2.33 -13.74
N LEU A 54 -14.81 -2.92 -14.09
CA LEU A 54 -13.56 -2.69 -13.37
C LEU A 54 -13.15 -1.21 -13.37
N GLN A 55 -13.34 -0.51 -14.49
CA GLN A 55 -13.01 0.91 -14.62
C GLN A 55 -13.79 1.82 -13.66
N TYR A 56 -14.94 1.38 -13.14
CA TYR A 56 -15.75 2.13 -12.18
C TYR A 56 -15.46 1.68 -10.74
N LEU A 57 -15.15 0.40 -10.54
CA LEU A 57 -14.82 -0.14 -9.23
C LEU A 57 -13.40 0.22 -8.78
N LEU A 58 -12.43 0.14 -9.69
CA LEU A 58 -10.99 0.31 -9.46
C LEU A 58 -10.33 0.89 -10.73
N PRO A 59 -10.49 2.19 -11.01
CA PRO A 59 -10.01 2.83 -12.23
C PRO A 59 -8.50 2.70 -12.44
N GLU A 60 -7.71 2.84 -11.38
CA GLU A 60 -6.24 2.75 -11.46
C GLU A 60 -5.74 1.32 -11.69
N VAL A 61 -6.46 0.32 -11.15
CA VAL A 61 -6.20 -1.10 -11.45
C VAL A 61 -6.49 -1.36 -12.92
N HIS A 62 -7.65 -0.91 -13.42
CA HIS A 62 -8.00 -1.00 -14.83
C HIS A 62 -6.94 -0.34 -15.72
N ALA A 63 -6.52 0.89 -15.41
CA ALA A 63 -5.48 1.59 -16.16
C ALA A 63 -4.15 0.82 -16.16
N SER A 64 -3.73 0.29 -15.00
CA SER A 64 -2.46 -0.43 -14.86
C SER A 64 -2.44 -1.74 -15.66
N ILE A 65 -3.52 -2.54 -15.60
CA ILE A 65 -3.57 -3.83 -16.31
C ILE A 65 -3.70 -3.68 -17.83
N HIS A 66 -4.22 -2.56 -18.33
CA HIS A 66 -4.30 -2.27 -19.77
C HIS A 66 -3.08 -1.49 -20.28
N GLY A 67 -2.41 -0.75 -19.41
CA GLY A 67 -1.22 0.04 -19.73
C GLY A 67 0.08 -0.75 -19.77
N ASP A 68 0.21 -1.79 -18.93
CA ASP A 68 1.39 -2.66 -18.92
C ASP A 68 1.02 -4.15 -18.79
N LYS A 69 1.43 -4.91 -19.81
CA LYS A 69 1.24 -6.37 -19.83
C LYS A 69 2.05 -7.07 -18.74
N ALA A 70 3.27 -6.61 -18.47
CA ALA A 70 4.11 -7.22 -17.43
C ALA A 70 3.49 -7.04 -16.05
N PHE A 71 3.01 -5.83 -15.74
CA PHE A 71 2.19 -5.56 -14.56
C PHE A 71 0.98 -6.47 -14.50
N LYS A 72 0.16 -6.54 -15.56
CA LYS A 72 -1.04 -7.40 -15.60
C LYS A 72 -0.73 -8.85 -15.26
N ASP A 73 0.28 -9.43 -15.92
CA ASP A 73 0.64 -10.82 -15.75
C ASP A 73 1.15 -11.08 -14.32
N ALA A 74 1.89 -10.15 -13.72
CA ALA A 74 2.36 -10.25 -12.35
C ALA A 74 1.23 -10.07 -11.32
N PHE A 75 0.38 -9.07 -11.50
CA PHE A 75 -0.79 -8.82 -10.66
C PHE A 75 -1.75 -10.01 -10.64
N LEU A 76 -2.03 -10.62 -11.80
CA LEU A 76 -2.89 -11.82 -11.85
C LEU A 76 -2.25 -13.04 -11.19
N ARG A 77 -0.92 -13.16 -11.18
CA ARG A 77 -0.22 -14.20 -10.42
C ARG A 77 -0.36 -13.97 -8.91
N ASP A 78 -0.19 -12.74 -8.44
CA ASP A 78 -0.38 -12.40 -7.03
C ASP A 78 -1.83 -12.64 -6.58
N LEU A 79 -2.82 -12.33 -7.42
CA LEU A 79 -4.23 -12.66 -7.16
C LEU A 79 -4.47 -14.18 -7.12
N ALA A 80 -3.82 -14.96 -7.98
CA ALA A 80 -3.94 -16.41 -7.93
C ALA A 80 -3.38 -16.99 -6.62
N SER A 81 -2.28 -16.43 -6.11
CA SER A 81 -1.74 -16.76 -4.79
C SER A 81 -2.70 -16.40 -3.66
N LEU A 82 -3.34 -15.22 -3.73
CA LEU A 82 -4.40 -14.83 -2.80
C LEU A 82 -5.59 -15.80 -2.85
N ASP A 83 -5.97 -16.27 -4.04
CA ASP A 83 -7.07 -17.21 -4.19
C ASP A 83 -6.77 -18.56 -3.50
N LEU A 84 -5.52 -19.03 -3.57
CA LEU A 84 -5.08 -20.22 -2.85
C LEU A 84 -5.10 -20.03 -1.33
N VAL A 85 -4.68 -18.85 -0.84
CA VAL A 85 -4.69 -18.52 0.60
C VAL A 85 -6.13 -18.49 1.14
N ALA A 86 -7.06 -17.88 0.40
CA ALA A 86 -8.47 -17.79 0.79
C ALA A 86 -9.16 -19.17 0.86
N GLN A 87 -8.72 -20.13 0.03
CA GLN A 87 -9.28 -21.48 -0.01
C GLN A 87 -8.66 -22.44 1.02
N ALA A 88 -7.55 -22.07 1.67
CA ALA A 88 -6.84 -22.96 2.59
C ALA A 88 -7.68 -23.27 3.86
N PRO A 89 -7.59 -24.48 4.45
CA PRO A 89 -8.36 -24.85 5.65
C PRO A 89 -8.09 -23.98 6.89
N GLU A 90 -6.90 -23.41 7.03
CA GLU A 90 -6.58 -22.45 8.09
C GLU A 90 -6.99 -21.01 7.72
N GLY A 91 -6.99 -20.68 6.43
CA GLY A 91 -7.69 -19.51 5.88
C GLY A 91 -9.22 -19.61 6.00
N SER A 92 -9.73 -20.82 6.24
CA SER A 92 -11.15 -21.14 6.41
C SER A 92 -11.76 -20.57 7.70
N LEU A 93 -10.98 -19.98 8.61
CA LEU A 93 -11.53 -19.11 9.65
C LEU A 93 -12.32 -17.93 9.05
N LEU A 94 -12.01 -17.53 7.81
CA LEU A 94 -12.75 -16.55 7.01
C LEU A 94 -13.80 -17.17 6.08
N ASN A 95 -13.84 -18.50 5.98
CA ASN A 95 -15.02 -19.20 5.44
C ASN A 95 -16.10 -19.38 6.51
N SER A 96 -15.73 -19.41 7.80
CA SER A 96 -16.67 -19.37 8.93
C SER A 96 -17.08 -17.95 9.33
N VAL A 97 -16.26 -16.95 9.00
CA VAL A 97 -16.53 -15.53 9.20
C VAL A 97 -16.76 -14.93 7.81
N THR A 98 -18.01 -14.83 7.39
CA THR A 98 -18.42 -14.21 6.13
C THR A 98 -17.68 -12.88 5.92
N ALA A 99 -17.45 -12.47 4.67
CA ALA A 99 -16.89 -11.13 4.41
C ALA A 99 -17.66 -10.01 5.12
N ALA A 100 -18.95 -10.20 5.43
CA ALA A 100 -19.73 -9.32 6.28
C ALA A 100 -19.28 -9.33 7.76
N GLU A 101 -18.95 -10.48 8.33
CA GLU A 101 -18.41 -10.60 9.68
C GLU A 101 -16.95 -10.11 9.79
N ILE A 102 -16.13 -10.22 8.74
CA ILE A 102 -14.81 -9.57 8.66
C ILE A 102 -14.95 -8.06 8.78
N ILE A 103 -15.92 -7.49 8.05
CA ILE A 103 -16.22 -6.05 8.04
C ILE A 103 -16.79 -5.58 9.40
N GLN A 104 -17.48 -6.45 10.14
CA GLN A 104 -18.15 -6.16 11.41
C GLN A 104 -17.30 -6.46 12.67
N ALA A 105 -16.42 -7.46 12.66
CA ALA A 105 -15.66 -7.92 13.83
C ALA A 105 -14.34 -7.16 14.01
N ASP A 106 -13.46 -7.19 12.99
CA ASP A 106 -12.24 -6.38 12.94
C ASP A 106 -11.80 -6.21 11.49
N LYS A 107 -11.86 -4.96 11.02
CA LYS A 107 -11.48 -4.60 9.66
C LYS A 107 -10.00 -4.86 9.35
N ARG A 108 -9.15 -5.09 10.36
CA ARG A 108 -7.73 -5.51 10.18
C ARG A 108 -7.59 -6.92 9.64
N LEU A 109 -8.61 -7.76 9.74
CA LEU A 109 -8.56 -9.12 9.20
C LEU A 109 -8.44 -9.16 7.67
N ILE A 110 -8.70 -8.04 6.99
CA ILE A 110 -8.53 -7.93 5.54
C ILE A 110 -7.08 -7.59 5.13
N SER A 111 -6.22 -7.15 6.05
CA SER A 111 -4.86 -6.71 5.75
C SER A 111 -4.05 -7.74 4.93
N PRO A 112 -4.08 -9.06 5.25
CA PRO A 112 -3.34 -10.05 4.46
C PRO A 112 -3.84 -10.18 3.01
N PHE A 113 -5.14 -9.99 2.77
CA PHE A 113 -5.72 -10.01 1.41
C PHE A 113 -5.34 -8.76 0.64
N LEU A 114 -5.40 -7.60 1.32
CA LEU A 114 -4.93 -6.35 0.74
C LEU A 114 -3.46 -6.43 0.37
N ALA A 115 -2.61 -7.06 1.20
CA ALA A 115 -1.18 -7.21 0.96
C ALA A 115 -0.92 -7.91 -0.39
N TRP A 116 -1.57 -9.04 -0.65
CA TRP A 116 -1.48 -9.70 -1.95
C TRP A 116 -2.02 -8.83 -3.08
N PHE A 117 -3.15 -8.15 -2.88
CA PHE A 117 -3.77 -7.33 -3.92
C PHE A 117 -2.88 -6.14 -4.34
N ILE A 118 -2.20 -5.49 -3.40
CA ILE A 118 -1.34 -4.31 -3.67
C ILE A 118 0.12 -4.67 -3.95
N ARG A 119 0.50 -5.95 -3.81
CA ARG A 119 1.90 -6.41 -3.86
C ARG A 119 2.61 -5.93 -5.12
N GLN A 120 2.06 -6.24 -6.30
CA GLN A 120 2.68 -5.82 -7.55
C GLN A 120 2.79 -4.30 -7.68
N ARG A 121 1.81 -3.53 -7.19
CA ARG A 121 1.86 -2.06 -7.23
C ARG A 121 3.01 -1.50 -6.40
N ILE A 122 3.23 -2.05 -5.20
CA ILE A 122 4.34 -1.63 -4.33
C ILE A 122 5.69 -1.99 -4.97
N LYS A 123 5.80 -3.15 -5.62
CA LYS A 123 7.02 -3.56 -6.33
C LYS A 123 7.35 -2.63 -7.49
N ASP A 124 6.35 -2.28 -8.30
CA ASP A 124 6.51 -1.31 -9.39
C ASP A 124 6.91 0.06 -8.87
N PHE A 125 6.28 0.53 -7.78
CA PHE A 125 6.65 1.78 -7.13
C PHE A 125 8.11 1.77 -6.64
N ALA A 126 8.54 0.68 -5.99
CA ALA A 126 9.91 0.53 -5.50
C ALA A 126 10.96 0.41 -6.62
N ALA A 127 10.55 0.01 -7.83
CA ALA A 127 11.41 -0.09 -9.00
C ALA A 127 11.62 1.25 -9.74
N LEU A 128 10.89 2.31 -9.35
CA LEU A 128 11.10 3.66 -9.90
C LEU A 128 12.54 4.12 -9.63
N ARG A 129 13.11 4.95 -10.51
CA ARG A 129 14.52 5.39 -10.38
C ARG A 129 14.72 6.48 -9.32
N ASP A 130 13.71 7.31 -9.11
CA ASP A 130 13.77 8.49 -8.25
C ASP A 130 12.81 8.34 -7.05
N PHE A 131 13.10 7.41 -6.14
CA PHE A 131 12.33 7.23 -4.90
C PHE A 131 13.07 7.77 -3.66
N PRO A 132 12.34 8.16 -2.60
CA PRO A 132 12.95 8.60 -1.36
C PRO A 132 13.79 7.49 -0.71
N LYS A 133 15.04 7.82 -0.36
CA LYS A 133 15.94 6.89 0.36
C LYS A 133 15.71 6.87 1.86
N GLU A 134 14.93 7.82 2.39
CA GLU A 134 14.56 7.83 3.80
C GLU A 134 13.38 6.87 4.04
N PRO A 135 13.49 5.88 4.95
CA PRO A 135 12.43 4.90 5.18
C PRO A 135 11.07 5.47 5.60
N ALA A 136 11.03 6.61 6.29
CA ALA A 136 9.77 7.23 6.72
C ALA A 136 9.05 7.90 5.54
N THR A 137 9.78 8.70 4.73
CA THR A 137 9.24 9.31 3.52
C THR A 137 8.83 8.25 2.51
N PHE A 138 9.63 7.20 2.31
CA PHE A 138 9.30 6.12 1.40
C PHE A 138 7.96 5.46 1.76
N ARG A 139 7.74 5.11 3.03
CA ARG A 139 6.46 4.59 3.51
C ARG A 139 5.30 5.54 3.23
N HIS A 140 5.51 6.84 3.46
CA HIS A 140 4.47 7.84 3.22
C HIS A 140 4.07 7.90 1.75
N GLU A 141 5.05 7.90 0.84
CA GLU A 141 4.80 7.93 -0.61
C GLU A 141 4.15 6.63 -1.09
N VAL A 142 4.64 5.46 -0.65
CA VAL A 142 4.00 4.16 -0.96
C VAL A 142 2.56 4.14 -0.47
N PHE A 143 2.31 4.61 0.75
CA PHE A 143 0.95 4.68 1.31
C PHE A 143 0.04 5.62 0.49
N SER A 144 0.57 6.75 0.01
CA SER A 144 -0.15 7.66 -0.88
C SER A 144 -0.49 6.97 -2.21
N ASP A 145 0.49 6.30 -2.80
CA ASP A 145 0.35 5.60 -4.09
C ASP A 145 -0.70 4.48 -4.04
N ILE A 146 -0.66 3.61 -3.01
CA ILE A 146 -1.65 2.53 -2.86
C ILE A 146 -3.06 3.07 -2.58
N ARG A 147 -3.20 4.25 -1.95
CA ARG A 147 -4.50 4.90 -1.78
C ARG A 147 -5.08 5.38 -3.10
N VAL A 148 -4.25 5.91 -3.98
CA VAL A 148 -4.66 6.27 -5.34
C VAL A 148 -5.04 5.00 -6.10
N PHE A 149 -4.20 3.96 -6.05
CA PHE A 149 -4.43 2.69 -6.71
C PHE A 149 -5.76 2.01 -6.33
N LEU A 150 -6.20 2.18 -5.09
CA LEU A 150 -7.44 1.63 -4.56
C LEU A 150 -8.61 2.62 -4.56
N SER A 151 -8.44 3.81 -5.11
CA SER A 151 -9.55 4.75 -5.32
C SER A 151 -10.62 4.11 -6.23
N PRO A 152 -11.93 4.37 -6.02
CA PRO A 152 -12.55 5.22 -5.01
C PRO A 152 -12.86 4.50 -3.68
N LEU A 153 -12.29 3.33 -3.41
CA LEU A 153 -12.70 2.50 -2.26
C LEU A 153 -12.41 3.19 -0.93
N SER A 154 -13.38 3.14 -0.01
CA SER A 154 -13.22 3.64 1.36
C SER A 154 -12.65 2.56 2.27
N LEU A 155 -11.32 2.40 2.28
CA LEU A 155 -10.63 1.38 3.07
C LEU A 155 -10.19 1.89 4.46
N PRO A 156 -10.22 1.05 5.50
CA PRO A 156 -9.72 1.39 6.83
C PRO A 156 -8.20 1.54 6.80
N ARG A 157 -7.73 2.71 7.21
CA ARG A 157 -6.30 3.10 7.18
C ARG A 157 -5.38 2.05 7.81
N VAL A 158 -5.74 1.56 9.00
CA VAL A 158 -4.90 0.61 9.74
C VAL A 158 -4.69 -0.68 8.93
N ALA A 159 -5.73 -1.18 8.28
CA ALA A 159 -5.61 -2.40 7.48
C ALA A 159 -4.69 -2.20 6.26
N LEU A 160 -4.75 -1.01 5.66
CA LEU A 160 -3.90 -0.67 4.52
C LEU A 160 -2.43 -0.45 4.95
N GLU A 161 -2.19 0.15 6.11
CA GLU A 161 -0.83 0.30 6.68
C GLU A 161 -0.22 -1.06 7.03
N GLU A 162 -0.98 -1.96 7.66
CA GLU A 162 -0.54 -3.33 7.95
C GLU A 162 -0.22 -4.12 6.67
N ALA A 163 -1.10 -4.05 5.67
CA ALA A 163 -0.89 -4.68 4.37
C ALA A 163 0.37 -4.17 3.66
N MET A 164 0.59 -2.85 3.69
CA MET A 164 1.78 -2.22 3.12
C MET A 164 3.05 -2.71 3.83
N GLU A 165 3.10 -2.66 5.17
CA GLU A 165 4.28 -3.10 5.92
C GLU A 165 4.57 -4.59 5.68
N GLN A 166 3.54 -5.43 5.56
CA GLN A 166 3.72 -6.85 5.22
C GLN A 166 4.45 -7.01 3.89
N VAL A 167 3.99 -6.34 2.83
CA VAL A 167 4.63 -6.43 1.50
C VAL A 167 6.07 -5.89 1.53
N LEU A 168 6.28 -4.74 2.19
CA LEU A 168 7.61 -4.12 2.28
C LEU A 168 8.63 -5.01 2.98
N GLN A 169 8.21 -5.79 3.98
CA GLN A 169 9.06 -6.73 4.70
C GLN A 169 9.31 -8.01 3.92
N GLU A 170 8.27 -8.62 3.35
CA GLU A 170 8.37 -9.90 2.63
C GLU A 170 9.20 -9.79 1.35
N GLU A 171 9.12 -8.66 0.65
CA GLU A 171 9.83 -8.40 -0.60
C GLU A 171 11.16 -7.68 -0.40
N ASP A 172 11.56 -7.38 0.86
CA ASP A 172 12.77 -6.63 1.23
C ASP A 172 12.91 -5.29 0.48
N LEU A 173 11.83 -4.50 0.43
CA LEU A 173 11.74 -3.27 -0.38
C LEU A 173 12.08 -1.99 0.39
N LEU A 174 12.41 -2.09 1.68
CA LEU A 174 12.73 -0.91 2.47
C LEU A 174 14.09 -0.32 2.06
N PRO A 175 14.18 1.00 1.79
CA PRO A 175 15.45 1.61 1.45
C PRO A 175 16.42 1.52 2.63
N ALA A 176 17.69 1.24 2.34
CA ALA A 176 18.74 1.22 3.35
C ALA A 176 18.81 2.59 4.07
N PRO A 177 18.89 2.61 5.40
CA PRO A 177 18.94 3.86 6.14
C PRO A 177 20.17 4.67 5.70
N PRO A 178 20.06 6.01 5.56
CA PRO A 178 21.16 6.84 5.14
C PRO A 178 22.35 6.64 6.10
N PRO A 179 23.60 6.61 5.58
CA PRO A 179 24.77 6.43 6.42
C PRO A 179 24.80 7.52 7.50
N LYS A 180 24.86 7.10 8.77
CA LYS A 180 24.95 8.02 9.90
C LYS A 180 26.11 8.98 9.64
N ARG A 181 25.82 10.27 9.45
CA ARG A 181 26.85 11.32 9.36
C ARG A 181 27.75 11.17 10.58
N ARG A 182 29.01 10.75 10.36
CA ARG A 182 30.02 10.75 11.42
C ARG A 182 30.06 12.16 11.98
N LYS A 183 29.65 12.34 13.24
CA LYS A 183 29.78 13.63 13.94
C LYS A 183 31.26 14.00 13.86
N HIS A 184 31.58 14.96 12.99
CA HIS A 184 32.92 15.51 12.90
C HIS A 184 33.20 16.11 14.27
N GLY A 185 34.09 15.45 15.04
CA GLY A 185 34.35 15.81 16.42
C GLY A 185 34.65 17.30 16.50
N GLN A 186 33.91 18.01 17.35
CA GLN A 186 34.22 19.39 17.68
C GLN A 186 35.65 19.42 18.23
N ARG A 187 36.59 19.90 17.42
CA ARG A 187 37.97 20.16 17.82
C ARG A 187 37.91 21.24 18.89
N LYS A 188 37.98 20.85 20.17
CA LYS A 188 38.07 21.79 21.30
C LYS A 188 39.22 22.75 21.03
N LYS A 189 38.90 24.01 20.72
CA LYS A 189 39.89 25.09 20.68
C LYS A 189 40.38 25.30 22.11
N ASN A 190 41.62 24.91 22.39
CA ASN A 190 42.33 25.31 23.61
C ASN A 190 42.45 26.84 23.60
N ILE A 191 41.67 27.51 24.45
CA ILE A 191 41.83 28.93 24.75
C ILE A 191 42.93 29.02 25.82
N LYS A 192 44.13 29.50 25.44
CA LYS A 192 45.15 29.95 26.40
C LYS A 192 44.70 31.31 26.98
N PRO A 193 44.68 31.52 28.30
CA PRO A 193 44.51 32.85 28.85
C PRO A 193 45.74 33.71 28.57
N ARG A 194 45.48 34.90 28.05
CA ARG A 194 46.41 35.95 27.64
C ARG A 194 46.89 36.71 28.89
N THR A 195 48.20 36.82 29.01
CA THR A 195 48.92 37.66 29.98
C THR A 195 48.96 39.09 29.47
N GLU A 196 48.57 40.07 30.29
CA GLU A 196 48.77 41.53 30.16
C GLU A 196 48.17 42.17 31.44
N SER A 197 48.74 43.11 32.19
CA SER A 197 50.07 43.72 32.32
C SER A 197 49.95 44.89 33.33
N MET A 198 51.09 45.27 33.94
CA MET A 198 51.43 46.61 34.48
C MET A 198 50.77 47.09 35.80
N HIS A 199 51.54 47.29 36.88
CA HIS A 199 52.49 48.39 37.21
C HIS A 199 51.79 49.57 37.91
N LEU A 200 52.13 49.78 39.19
CA LEU A 200 51.99 51.04 39.91
C LEU A 200 53.30 51.26 40.67
N GLU A 201 53.95 52.37 40.34
CA GLU A 201 55.24 52.85 40.83
C GLU A 201 55.21 53.25 42.33
N VAL A 202 56.23 52.84 43.10
CA VAL A 202 57.32 53.63 43.72
C VAL A 202 56.91 54.63 44.82
N SER A 203 57.42 54.40 46.05
CA SER A 203 58.34 55.30 46.76
C SER A 203 58.58 54.88 48.21
N ASP A 204 59.86 54.80 48.59
CA ASP A 204 60.39 54.64 49.95
C ASP A 204 60.03 55.83 50.87
N ALA A 205 59.83 55.56 52.17
CA ALA A 205 60.39 56.34 53.29
C ALA A 205 60.03 55.73 54.66
N ASN A 206 61.08 55.62 55.50
CA ASN A 206 61.18 55.28 56.93
C ASN A 206 61.15 53.80 57.36
#